data_AF-A0A9D6XW28-F1
#
_entry.id   AF-A0A9D6XW28-F1
#
_cell.length_a   1.000
_cell.length_b   1.000
_cell.length_c   1.000
_cell.angle_alpha   90.00
_cell.angle_beta   90.00
_cell.angle_gamma   90.00
#
_symmetry.space_group_name_H-M   'P 1'
#
loop_
_entity.id
_entity.type
_entity.pdbx_description
1 polymer ?
#
loop_
_entity_poly.entity_id
_entity_poly.type
_entity_poly.pdbx_seq_one_letter_code
_entity_poly.pdbx_strand_id
1 'polypeptide(L)'
;MPRQLSYDDLVHSGLLNGLDDSLGQFTIGFVKLVDRSGMEDMVFAGSGTLVKTQKRFGILTADHVLQNLPRDEIGLVFPNRNGGSAHRYLLRINEAQKLRIGPASNDAEGPDIGVLLLHSSDAAKLEVNSAFYNLDKRRERMLATPRSIEAGGWFLRGVADEWTTDGPPVRAFTKVKVFRGFCAAGVVSTERADSEFDYLNFDIDINGAYEGPSDYGGTSGGGLWQLVFEDNDGEIRIAEQLLSGVAFYQIANDGKPQTIVCHGRRSIYAKVLGVLHANAS
;
A
#
# COMPACT_ATOMS: atom_id res chain seq x y z
N MET A 1 23.64 7.71 16.89
CA MET A 1 22.99 6.62 16.13
C MET A 1 21.49 6.91 16.11
N PRO A 2 20.76 6.65 15.01
CA PRO A 2 19.31 6.79 15.01
C PRO A 2 18.70 5.82 16.03
N ARG A 3 17.86 6.31 16.94
CA ARG A 3 17.15 5.49 17.93
C ARG A 3 15.95 4.81 17.24
N GLN A 4 15.75 3.52 17.49
CA GLN A 4 14.49 2.85 17.17
C GLN A 4 13.44 3.33 18.17
N LEU A 5 12.38 3.96 17.67
CA LEU A 5 11.26 4.42 18.50
C LEU A 5 10.27 3.28 18.69
N SER A 6 9.80 3.08 19.91
CA SER A 6 8.69 2.15 20.16
C SER A 6 7.37 2.73 19.63
N TYR A 7 6.35 1.89 19.51
CA TYR A 7 5.00 2.36 19.23
C TYR A 7 4.54 3.40 20.26
N ASP A 8 4.83 3.16 21.55
CA ASP A 8 4.50 4.09 22.63
C ASP A 8 5.20 5.45 22.47
N ASP A 9 6.48 5.47 22.07
CA ASP A 9 7.21 6.71 21.79
C ASP A 9 6.50 7.55 20.70
N LEU A 10 5.92 6.88 19.70
CA LEU A 10 5.19 7.51 18.59
C LEU A 10 3.78 7.99 19.00
N VAL A 11 3.09 7.24 19.87
CA VAL A 11 1.80 7.67 20.45
C VAL A 11 2.00 8.94 21.27
N HIS A 12 2.98 8.95 22.18
CA HIS A 12 3.19 10.05 23.11
C HIS A 12 3.65 11.34 22.41
N SER A 13 4.35 11.22 21.27
CA SER A 13 4.77 12.37 20.46
C SER A 13 3.67 12.94 19.56
N GLY A 14 2.51 12.27 19.46
CA GLY A 14 1.43 12.69 18.56
C GLY A 14 1.73 12.49 17.06
N LEU A 15 2.89 11.91 16.73
CA LEU A 15 3.33 11.68 15.36
C LEU A 15 2.42 10.71 14.60
N LEU A 16 1.80 9.74 15.28
CA LEU A 16 0.91 8.75 14.65
C LEU A 16 -0.25 9.39 13.87
N ASN A 17 -0.80 10.50 14.36
CA ASN A 17 -1.91 11.17 13.66
C ASN A 17 -1.45 11.79 12.34
N GLY A 18 -0.25 12.41 12.32
CA GLY A 18 0.33 12.95 11.08
C GLY A 18 0.83 11.86 10.12
N LEU A 19 1.17 10.68 10.65
CA LEU A 19 1.60 9.53 9.86
C LEU A 19 0.49 8.93 9.01
N ASP A 20 -0.71 8.80 9.57
CA ASP A 20 -1.87 8.26 8.86
C ASP A 20 -2.16 9.08 7.59
N ASP A 21 -2.23 10.41 7.73
CA ASP A 21 -2.44 11.34 6.62
C ASP A 21 -1.27 11.29 5.62
N SER A 22 -0.05 11.35 6.13
CA SER A 22 1.14 11.46 5.28
C SER A 22 1.44 10.19 4.47
N LEU A 23 1.09 9.01 4.96
CA LEU A 23 1.22 7.76 4.20
C LEU A 23 -0.04 7.48 3.39
N GLY A 24 -1.21 7.80 3.94
CA GLY A 24 -2.50 7.59 3.30
C GLY A 24 -2.61 8.31 1.96
N GLN A 25 -1.98 9.47 1.77
CA GLN A 25 -1.98 10.17 0.48
C GLN A 25 -1.40 9.37 -0.68
N PHE A 26 -0.57 8.37 -0.42
CA PHE A 26 -0.03 7.48 -1.46
C PHE A 26 -0.87 6.21 -1.63
N THR A 27 -1.84 5.95 -0.75
CA THR A 27 -2.58 4.69 -0.75
C THR A 27 -3.88 4.82 -1.51
N ILE A 28 -4.23 3.76 -2.24
CA ILE A 28 -5.51 3.61 -2.91
C ILE A 28 -6.06 2.22 -2.62
N GLY A 29 -7.39 2.11 -2.54
CA GLY A 29 -8.06 0.82 -2.55
C GLY A 29 -8.82 0.61 -3.85
N PHE A 30 -8.84 -0.62 -4.34
CA PHE A 30 -9.60 -1.04 -5.50
C PHE A 30 -10.95 -1.59 -5.08
N VAL A 31 -12.01 -1.18 -5.76
CA VAL A 31 -13.37 -1.68 -5.55
C VAL A 31 -13.93 -2.15 -6.88
N LYS A 32 -14.51 -3.35 -6.91
CA LYS A 32 -15.23 -3.86 -8.07
C LYS A 32 -16.73 -3.94 -7.78
N LEU A 33 -17.53 -3.74 -8.82
CA LEU A 33 -18.95 -4.06 -8.78
C LEU A 33 -19.14 -5.53 -9.09
N VAL A 34 -19.97 -6.20 -8.29
CA VAL A 34 -20.37 -7.59 -8.50
C VAL A 34 -21.89 -7.66 -8.45
N ASP A 35 -22.48 -8.47 -9.33
CA ASP A 35 -23.91 -8.78 -9.24
C ASP A 35 -24.10 -9.90 -8.20
N ARG A 36 -24.89 -9.63 -7.16
CA ARG A 36 -25.33 -10.62 -6.19
C ARG A 36 -26.85 -10.71 -6.25
N SER A 37 -27.35 -11.74 -6.93
CA SER A 37 -28.78 -12.05 -7.04
C SER A 37 -29.62 -10.93 -7.66
N GLY A 38 -29.11 -10.25 -8.68
CA GLY A 38 -29.77 -9.15 -9.38
C GLY A 38 -29.60 -7.79 -8.71
N MET A 39 -28.75 -7.69 -7.68
CA MET A 39 -28.40 -6.44 -7.02
C MET A 39 -26.89 -6.20 -7.12
N GLU A 40 -26.51 -5.01 -7.60
CA GLU A 40 -25.12 -4.59 -7.61
C GLU A 40 -24.58 -4.40 -6.18
N ASP A 41 -23.46 -5.04 -5.90
CA ASP A 41 -22.69 -4.90 -4.67
C ASP A 41 -21.28 -4.42 -4.96
N MET A 42 -20.72 -3.68 -4.00
CA MET A 42 -19.35 -3.18 -4.08
C MET A 42 -18.47 -4.11 -3.27
N VAL A 43 -17.46 -4.73 -3.88
CA VAL A 43 -16.54 -5.64 -3.19
C VAL A 43 -15.13 -5.09 -3.30
N PHE A 44 -14.42 -5.10 -2.18
CA PHE A 44 -13.02 -4.69 -2.17
C PHE A 44 -12.18 -5.67 -2.99
N ALA A 45 -11.21 -5.17 -3.74
CA ALA A 45 -10.42 -5.96 -4.68
C ALA A 45 -8.91 -5.92 -4.39
N GLY A 46 -8.50 -5.23 -3.32
CA GLY A 46 -7.10 -5.10 -2.91
C GLY A 46 -6.66 -3.65 -2.81
N SER A 47 -5.43 -3.46 -2.33
CA SER A 47 -4.82 -2.15 -2.10
C SER A 47 -3.79 -1.83 -3.18
N GLY A 48 -3.34 -0.57 -3.20
CA GLY A 48 -2.27 -0.11 -4.06
C GLY A 48 -1.56 1.12 -3.51
N THR A 49 -0.38 1.37 -4.04
CA THR A 49 0.43 2.56 -3.76
C THR A 49 0.62 3.37 -5.04
N LEU A 50 0.27 4.64 -5.01
CA LEU A 50 0.44 5.59 -6.10
C LEU A 50 1.92 5.93 -6.26
N VAL A 51 2.47 5.57 -7.41
CA VAL A 51 3.88 5.77 -7.74
C VAL A 51 4.05 6.48 -9.07
N LYS A 52 5.13 7.26 -9.19
CA LYS A 52 5.49 7.89 -10.46
C LYS A 52 6.98 7.78 -10.77
N THR A 53 7.26 7.85 -12.06
CA THR A 53 8.57 8.16 -12.63
C THR A 53 8.49 9.52 -13.30
N GLN A 54 9.56 9.97 -13.95
CA GLN A 54 9.55 11.21 -14.75
C GLN A 54 8.48 11.22 -15.85
N LYS A 55 8.10 10.05 -16.39
CA LYS A 55 7.26 9.94 -17.59
C LYS A 55 5.96 9.15 -17.42
N ARG A 56 5.80 8.43 -16.31
CA ARG A 56 4.70 7.49 -16.10
C ARG A 56 4.15 7.60 -14.69
N PHE A 57 2.85 7.37 -14.57
CA PHE A 57 2.11 7.29 -13.34
C PHE A 57 1.50 5.89 -13.25
N GLY A 58 1.46 5.33 -12.06
CA GLY A 58 0.90 4.01 -11.87
C GLY A 58 0.44 3.76 -10.45
N ILE A 59 -0.35 2.71 -10.30
CA ILE A 59 -0.69 2.13 -9.01
C ILE A 59 0.10 0.84 -8.88
N LEU A 60 1.12 0.86 -8.01
CA LEU A 60 1.88 -0.31 -7.62
C LEU A 60 1.05 -1.17 -6.68
N THR A 61 0.96 -2.46 -6.95
CA THR A 61 0.13 -3.40 -6.20
C THR A 61 0.69 -4.83 -6.33
N ALA A 62 -0.01 -5.82 -5.78
CA ALA A 62 0.27 -7.23 -6.03
C ALA A 62 -0.26 -7.65 -7.42
N ASP A 63 0.36 -8.63 -8.06
CA ASP A 63 -0.06 -9.11 -9.38
C ASP A 63 -1.43 -9.81 -9.32
N HIS A 64 -1.69 -10.62 -8.29
CA HIS A 64 -3.01 -11.24 -8.11
C HIS A 64 -4.15 -10.21 -7.95
N VAL A 65 -3.86 -9.04 -7.36
CA VAL A 65 -4.82 -7.93 -7.27
C VAL A 65 -5.20 -7.46 -8.67
N LEU A 66 -4.23 -7.23 -9.57
CA LEU A 66 -4.49 -6.82 -10.96
C LEU A 66 -5.31 -7.84 -11.75
N GLN A 67 -5.06 -9.13 -11.51
CA GLN A 67 -5.79 -10.25 -12.11
C GLN A 67 -7.25 -10.27 -11.67
N ASN A 68 -7.52 -9.88 -10.43
CA ASN A 68 -8.86 -9.82 -9.84
C ASN A 68 -9.65 -8.56 -10.19
N LEU A 69 -9.01 -7.57 -10.83
CA LEU A 69 -9.69 -6.38 -11.33
C LEU A 69 -10.53 -6.70 -12.58
N PRO A 70 -11.72 -6.10 -12.74
CA PRO A 70 -12.54 -6.21 -13.94
C PRO A 70 -11.81 -5.71 -15.21
N ARG A 71 -12.47 -5.84 -16.35
CA ARG A 71 -11.91 -5.42 -17.65
C ARG A 71 -12.18 -3.95 -17.98
N ASP A 72 -13.34 -3.43 -17.59
CA ASP A 72 -13.82 -2.15 -18.12
C ASP A 72 -13.63 -1.00 -17.14
N GLU A 73 -14.23 -1.09 -15.94
CA GLU A 73 -14.21 -0.01 -14.94
C GLU A 73 -13.93 -0.55 -13.53
N ILE A 74 -13.17 0.23 -12.75
CA ILE A 74 -12.94 -0.01 -11.32
C ILE A 74 -13.31 1.21 -10.49
N GLY A 75 -13.83 0.96 -9.30
CA GLY A 75 -13.93 1.96 -8.24
C GLY A 75 -12.59 2.14 -7.55
N LEU A 76 -12.28 3.39 -7.17
CA LEU A 76 -11.12 3.71 -6.34
C LEU A 76 -11.59 4.37 -5.04
N VAL A 77 -10.94 3.99 -3.93
CA VAL A 77 -11.16 4.57 -2.61
C VAL A 77 -9.89 5.17 -2.05
N PHE A 78 -10.03 6.30 -1.36
CA PHE A 78 -8.92 7.09 -0.80
C PHE A 78 -8.96 7.03 0.74
N PRO A 79 -8.12 6.20 1.38
CA PRO A 79 -8.14 5.99 2.83
C PRO A 79 -7.50 7.13 3.65
N ASN A 80 -7.26 8.30 3.07
CA ASN A 80 -6.61 9.47 3.69
C ASN A 80 -7.54 10.67 3.88
N ARG A 81 -8.85 10.51 3.63
CA ARG A 81 -9.79 11.61 3.77
C ARG A 81 -10.27 11.65 5.22
N ASN A 82 -9.63 12.47 6.04
CA ASN A 82 -10.06 12.78 7.41
C ASN A 82 -11.58 13.02 7.44
N GLY A 83 -12.31 12.16 8.15
CA GLY A 83 -13.77 12.22 8.29
C GLY A 83 -14.59 11.53 7.20
N GLY A 84 -13.97 10.84 6.24
CA GLY A 84 -14.63 9.97 5.25
C GLY A 84 -15.74 10.66 4.45
N SER A 85 -15.42 11.24 3.28
CA SER A 85 -16.47 11.73 2.38
C SER A 85 -16.95 10.62 1.46
N ALA A 86 -18.27 10.39 1.43
CA ALA A 86 -18.91 9.60 0.39
C ALA A 86 -18.51 10.14 -0.99
N HIS A 87 -18.06 9.26 -1.88
CA HIS A 87 -17.66 9.59 -3.24
C HIS A 87 -17.83 8.37 -4.16
N ARG A 88 -17.83 8.63 -5.45
CA ARG A 88 -17.75 7.61 -6.51
C ARG A 88 -16.65 8.03 -7.46
N TYR A 89 -15.50 7.40 -7.35
CA TYR A 89 -14.40 7.60 -8.29
C TYR A 89 -14.31 6.33 -9.15
N LEU A 90 -14.60 6.47 -10.45
CA LEU A 90 -14.49 5.38 -11.41
C LEU A 90 -13.31 5.64 -12.35
N LEU A 91 -12.47 4.63 -12.51
CA LEU A 91 -11.41 4.60 -13.49
C LEU A 91 -11.78 3.61 -14.59
N ARG A 92 -11.78 4.07 -15.84
CA ARG A 92 -11.87 3.20 -17.02
C ARG A 92 -10.51 2.56 -17.24
N ILE A 93 -10.47 1.24 -17.21
CA ILE A 93 -9.23 0.45 -17.27
C ILE A 93 -9.15 -0.46 -18.49
N ASN A 94 -10.15 -0.41 -19.37
CA ASN A 94 -10.10 -1.08 -20.68
C ASN A 94 -8.86 -0.66 -21.51
N GLU A 95 -8.41 0.59 -21.34
CA GLU A 95 -7.22 1.16 -21.99
C GLU A 95 -6.01 1.27 -21.05
N ALA A 96 -6.15 0.85 -19.78
CA ALA A 96 -5.06 0.87 -18.83
C ALA A 96 -4.17 -0.36 -19.00
N GLN A 97 -2.86 -0.15 -19.05
CA GLN A 97 -1.91 -1.24 -19.18
C GLN A 97 -1.65 -1.88 -17.80
N LYS A 98 -2.02 -3.15 -17.64
CA LYS A 98 -1.67 -3.97 -16.47
C LYS A 98 -0.29 -4.59 -16.69
N LEU A 99 0.73 -4.03 -16.04
CA LEU A 99 2.09 -4.56 -16.06
C LEU A 99 2.24 -5.62 -14.97
N ARG A 100 2.25 -6.89 -15.37
CA ARG A 100 2.52 -8.03 -14.48
C ARG A 100 4.03 -8.27 -14.43
N ILE A 101 4.63 -8.24 -13.25
CA ILE A 101 6.09 -8.26 -13.10
C ILE A 101 6.47 -9.44 -12.21
N GLY A 102 7.01 -10.50 -12.82
CA GLY A 102 7.25 -11.75 -12.12
C GLY A 102 5.95 -12.35 -11.59
N PRO A 103 5.07 -12.91 -12.44
CA PRO A 103 3.87 -13.59 -11.97
C PRO A 103 4.26 -14.87 -11.20
N ALA A 104 3.68 -15.07 -10.02
CA ALA A 104 3.95 -16.22 -9.18
C ALA A 104 3.43 -17.50 -9.83
N SER A 105 4.16 -18.61 -9.63
CA SER A 105 3.59 -19.95 -9.72
C SER A 105 2.91 -20.39 -8.42
N ASN A 106 3.23 -19.71 -7.30
CA ASN A 106 2.73 -19.96 -5.96
C ASN A 106 2.53 -18.64 -5.22
N ASP A 107 1.29 -18.32 -4.86
CA ASP A 107 0.89 -17.05 -4.24
C ASP A 107 1.64 -16.76 -2.93
N ALA A 108 2.09 -17.80 -2.21
CA ALA A 108 2.80 -17.65 -0.93
C ALA A 108 4.29 -17.27 -1.09
N GLU A 109 4.90 -17.60 -2.22
CA GLU A 109 6.36 -17.47 -2.41
C GLU A 109 6.73 -16.27 -3.27
N GLY A 110 5.81 -15.83 -4.14
CA GLY A 110 6.03 -14.80 -5.14
C GLY A 110 6.86 -15.31 -6.34
N PRO A 111 7.34 -14.40 -7.21
CA PRO A 111 7.07 -12.97 -7.22
C PRO A 111 5.60 -12.65 -7.50
N ASP A 112 5.09 -11.52 -7.01
CA ASP A 112 3.66 -11.18 -7.08
C ASP A 112 3.52 -9.65 -7.02
N ILE A 113 4.03 -9.00 -8.05
CA ILE A 113 4.07 -7.54 -8.13
C ILE A 113 3.54 -7.06 -9.47
N GLY A 114 2.70 -6.03 -9.40
CA GLY A 114 1.98 -5.51 -10.54
C GLY A 114 1.93 -3.99 -10.52
N VAL A 115 1.83 -3.38 -11.71
CA VAL A 115 1.51 -1.96 -11.84
C VAL A 115 0.34 -1.77 -12.78
N LEU A 116 -0.71 -1.08 -12.32
CA LEU A 116 -1.72 -0.51 -13.20
C LEU A 116 -1.20 0.84 -13.71
N LEU A 117 -0.78 0.92 -14.97
CA LEU A 117 -0.38 2.18 -15.57
C LEU A 117 -1.58 3.09 -15.80
N LEU A 118 -1.40 4.35 -15.46
CA LEU A 118 -2.42 5.37 -15.59
C LEU A 118 -2.11 6.29 -16.76
N HIS A 119 -3.16 6.66 -17.50
CA HIS A 119 -3.10 7.81 -18.40
C HIS A 119 -2.84 9.09 -17.61
N SER A 120 -2.10 10.03 -18.19
CA SER A 120 -1.77 11.30 -17.51
C SER A 120 -3.01 12.08 -17.09
N SER A 121 -4.11 11.98 -17.83
CA SER A 121 -5.39 12.60 -17.48
C SER A 121 -6.00 12.02 -16.21
N ASP A 122 -5.84 10.71 -15.97
CA ASP A 122 -6.38 10.07 -14.78
C ASP A 122 -5.45 10.27 -13.58
N ALA A 123 -4.14 10.26 -13.79
CA ALA A 123 -3.18 10.66 -12.77
C ALA A 123 -3.43 12.09 -12.26
N ALA A 124 -3.68 13.05 -13.17
CA ALA A 124 -3.98 14.43 -12.81
C ALA A 124 -5.26 14.56 -11.96
N LYS A 125 -6.29 13.74 -12.23
CA LYS A 125 -7.52 13.68 -11.41
C LYS A 125 -7.26 13.09 -10.02
N LEU A 126 -6.39 12.06 -9.94
CA LEU A 126 -6.01 11.46 -8.67
C LEU A 126 -5.20 12.43 -7.79
N GLU A 127 -4.30 13.22 -8.38
CA GLU A 127 -3.47 14.21 -7.65
C GLU A 127 -4.31 15.26 -6.89
N VAL A 128 -5.61 15.41 -7.19
CA VAL A 128 -6.53 16.28 -6.43
C VAL A 128 -6.74 15.78 -5.00
N ASN A 129 -6.71 14.46 -4.76
CA ASN A 129 -7.02 13.85 -3.46
C ASN A 129 -5.87 13.00 -2.90
N SER A 130 -4.76 12.89 -3.64
CA SER A 130 -3.67 11.97 -3.35
C SER A 130 -2.34 12.53 -3.87
N ALA A 131 -1.26 11.84 -3.56
CA ALA A 131 0.07 12.15 -4.05
C ALA A 131 0.68 10.90 -4.69
N PHE A 132 1.59 11.12 -5.65
CA PHE A 132 2.38 10.05 -6.24
C PHE A 132 3.79 10.03 -5.68
N TYR A 133 4.19 8.89 -5.13
CA TYR A 133 5.54 8.68 -4.62
C TYR A 133 6.52 8.53 -5.79
N ASN A 134 7.55 9.37 -5.85
CA ASN A 134 8.49 9.40 -6.97
C ASN A 134 9.63 8.38 -6.78
N LEU A 135 9.60 7.31 -7.59
CA LEU A 135 10.59 6.22 -7.51
C LEU A 135 11.96 6.64 -8.03
N ASP A 136 12.03 7.46 -9.09
CA ASP A 136 13.29 7.92 -9.69
C ASP A 136 14.15 8.68 -8.67
N LYS A 137 13.52 9.59 -7.91
CA LYS A 137 14.20 10.39 -6.88
C LYS A 137 14.81 9.56 -5.76
N ARG A 138 14.38 8.31 -5.60
CA ARG A 138 14.74 7.44 -4.47
C ARG A 138 15.56 6.23 -4.88
N ARG A 139 15.66 5.94 -6.18
CA ARG A 139 16.34 4.76 -6.72
C ARG A 139 17.76 4.58 -6.20
N GLU A 140 18.61 5.60 -6.33
CA GLU A 140 20.02 5.51 -5.92
C GLU A 140 20.13 5.21 -4.43
N ARG A 141 19.38 5.96 -3.61
CA ARG A 141 19.32 5.75 -2.16
C ARG A 141 18.90 4.33 -1.80
N MET A 142 17.89 3.79 -2.47
CA MET A 142 17.30 2.49 -2.13
C MET A 142 18.13 1.30 -2.61
N LEU A 143 18.91 1.46 -3.67
CA LEU A 143 19.72 0.37 -4.23
C LEU A 143 21.18 0.40 -3.78
N ALA A 144 21.79 1.58 -3.67
CA ALA A 144 23.21 1.70 -3.36
C ALA A 144 23.48 1.82 -1.86
N THR A 145 22.62 2.54 -1.13
CA THR A 145 22.80 2.79 0.31
C THR A 145 21.49 2.67 1.09
N PRO A 146 20.80 1.51 1.03
CA PRO A 146 19.56 1.33 1.76
C PRO A 146 19.80 1.49 3.28
N ARG A 147 18.79 2.02 3.98
CA ARG A 147 18.80 2.01 5.45
C ARG A 147 18.69 0.57 5.93
N SER A 148 19.42 0.23 7.00
CA SER A 148 19.26 -1.05 7.70
C SER A 148 17.79 -1.28 8.06
N ILE A 149 17.34 -2.52 8.06
CA ILE A 149 15.99 -2.89 8.50
C ILE A 149 15.74 -2.58 9.98
N GLU A 150 16.80 -2.42 10.78
CA GLU A 150 16.75 -2.04 12.19
C GLU A 150 16.61 -0.52 12.39
N ALA A 151 16.76 0.28 11.33
CA ALA A 151 16.70 1.73 11.44
C ALA A 151 15.27 2.25 11.29
N GLY A 152 14.88 3.18 12.17
CA GLY A 152 13.58 3.86 12.07
C GLY A 152 12.40 2.99 12.50
N GLY A 153 11.20 3.31 12.00
CA GLY A 153 9.96 2.57 12.25
C GLY A 153 9.35 2.04 10.96
N TRP A 154 8.65 0.90 11.05
CA TRP A 154 8.03 0.25 9.90
C TRP A 154 6.52 0.29 9.97
N PHE A 155 5.89 0.61 8.85
CA PHE A 155 4.44 0.79 8.74
C PHE A 155 3.89 0.16 7.47
N LEU A 156 2.92 -0.74 7.62
CA LEU A 156 2.14 -1.25 6.50
C LEU A 156 0.89 -0.40 6.31
N ARG A 157 0.71 0.14 5.10
CA ARG A 157 -0.47 0.95 4.74
C ARG A 157 -1.29 0.27 3.64
N GLY A 158 -2.58 0.09 3.90
CA GLY A 158 -3.53 -0.50 2.97
C GLY A 158 -4.97 -0.27 3.41
N VAL A 159 -5.86 -1.16 2.98
CA VAL A 159 -7.26 -1.24 3.43
C VAL A 159 -7.52 -2.69 3.84
N ALA A 160 -8.09 -2.90 5.02
CA ALA A 160 -8.48 -4.23 5.48
C ALA A 160 -9.92 -4.52 5.05
N ASP A 161 -10.13 -5.60 4.27
CA ASP A 161 -11.46 -5.93 3.75
C ASP A 161 -12.41 -6.40 4.85
N GLU A 162 -11.90 -7.05 5.90
CA GLU A 162 -12.69 -7.46 7.08
C GLU A 162 -13.41 -6.27 7.74
N TRP A 163 -12.85 -5.07 7.61
CA TRP A 163 -13.45 -3.85 8.16
C TRP A 163 -14.41 -3.14 7.21
N THR A 164 -14.69 -3.73 6.04
CA THR A 164 -15.68 -3.22 5.11
C THR A 164 -17.08 -3.39 5.70
N THR A 165 -17.81 -2.29 5.85
CA THR A 165 -19.20 -2.31 6.33
C THR A 165 -20.13 -1.60 5.37
N ASP A 166 -21.42 -1.93 5.42
CA ASP A 166 -22.44 -1.09 4.80
C ASP A 166 -22.63 0.19 5.62
N GLY A 167 -22.78 1.31 4.92
CA GLY A 167 -23.12 2.61 5.50
C GLY A 167 -24.56 2.98 5.19
N PRO A 168 -25.18 3.89 5.96
CA PRO A 168 -26.48 4.43 5.61
C PRO A 168 -26.41 5.18 4.26
N PRO A 169 -27.52 5.28 3.51
CA PRO A 169 -27.61 6.18 2.36
C PRO A 169 -27.22 7.61 2.74
N VAL A 170 -26.44 8.28 1.89
CA VAL A 170 -25.96 9.65 2.13
C VAL A 170 -26.10 10.47 0.86
N ARG A 171 -26.74 11.64 0.96
CA ARG A 171 -27.00 12.54 -0.19
C ARG A 171 -27.72 11.80 -1.33
N ALA A 172 -27.10 11.74 -2.51
CA ALA A 172 -27.64 11.05 -3.69
C ALA A 172 -27.21 9.57 -3.79
N PHE A 173 -26.43 9.05 -2.83
CA PHE A 173 -26.01 7.66 -2.81
C PHE A 173 -27.05 6.79 -2.09
N THR A 174 -27.72 5.92 -2.83
CA THR A 174 -28.72 4.97 -2.29
C THR A 174 -28.08 3.76 -1.63
N LYS A 175 -26.83 3.44 -1.97
CA LYS A 175 -26.00 2.40 -1.36
C LYS A 175 -24.62 2.96 -1.07
N VAL A 176 -24.13 2.77 0.15
CA VAL A 176 -22.84 3.24 0.61
C VAL A 176 -22.11 2.07 1.25
N LYS A 177 -20.85 1.85 0.85
CA LYS A 177 -19.92 1.00 1.60
C LYS A 177 -18.82 1.84 2.21
N VAL A 178 -18.43 1.48 3.42
CA VAL A 178 -17.36 2.10 4.18
C VAL A 178 -16.16 1.15 4.14
N PHE A 179 -15.10 1.58 3.48
CA PHE A 179 -13.82 0.88 3.43
C PHE A 179 -12.86 1.58 4.38
N ARG A 180 -12.26 0.83 5.32
CA ARG A 180 -11.40 1.41 6.35
C ARG A 180 -9.93 1.24 5.99
N GLY A 181 -9.25 2.37 5.88
CA GLY A 181 -7.80 2.41 5.80
C GLY A 181 -7.17 1.76 7.02
N PHE A 182 -6.01 1.18 6.82
CA PHE A 182 -5.24 0.46 7.80
C PHE A 182 -3.81 0.97 7.80
N CYS A 183 -3.28 1.29 8.99
CA CYS A 183 -1.87 1.62 9.23
C CYS A 183 -1.37 0.78 10.41
N ALA A 184 -0.64 -0.30 10.16
CA ALA A 184 -0.02 -1.06 11.24
C ALA A 184 1.45 -0.69 11.38
N ALA A 185 1.87 -0.46 12.62
CA ALA A 185 3.26 -0.49 12.99
C ALA A 185 3.74 -1.95 13.16
N GLY A 186 5.04 -2.16 13.02
CA GLY A 186 5.63 -3.48 13.22
C GLY A 186 7.13 -3.47 13.03
N VAL A 187 7.70 -4.65 12.84
CA VAL A 187 9.13 -4.85 12.60
C VAL A 187 9.33 -5.74 11.38
N VAL A 188 10.41 -5.49 10.64
CA VAL A 188 10.86 -6.43 9.62
C VAL A 188 11.77 -7.46 10.28
N SER A 189 11.32 -8.71 10.35
CA SER A 189 12.04 -9.80 11.02
C SER A 189 12.93 -10.60 10.08
N THR A 190 12.70 -10.54 8.77
CA THR A 190 13.53 -11.21 7.78
C THR A 190 13.61 -10.38 6.50
N GLU A 191 14.81 -10.31 5.94
CA GLU A 191 15.07 -9.84 4.57
C GLU A 191 15.74 -10.99 3.82
N ARG A 192 15.18 -11.38 2.67
CA ARG A 192 15.74 -12.43 1.82
C ARG A 192 15.76 -12.00 0.36
N ALA A 193 16.78 -12.45 -0.35
CA ALA A 193 16.90 -12.30 -1.79
C ALA A 193 16.59 -13.64 -2.46
N ASP A 194 15.80 -13.62 -3.53
CA ASP A 194 15.62 -14.77 -4.40
C ASP A 194 15.68 -14.32 -5.86
N SER A 195 16.71 -14.81 -6.55
CA SER A 195 17.03 -14.44 -7.93
C SER A 195 17.02 -12.91 -8.09
N GLU A 196 16.09 -12.42 -8.89
CA GLU A 196 15.93 -11.04 -9.29
C GLU A 196 15.06 -10.19 -8.34
N PHE A 197 14.44 -10.81 -7.34
CA PHE A 197 13.51 -10.19 -6.39
C PHE A 197 14.07 -10.26 -4.97
N ASP A 198 13.59 -9.40 -4.10
CA ASP A 198 13.81 -9.47 -2.65
C ASP A 198 12.47 -9.42 -1.91
N TYR A 199 12.49 -9.93 -0.68
CA TYR A 199 11.31 -10.14 0.13
C TYR A 199 11.59 -9.76 1.58
N LEU A 200 10.57 -9.22 2.23
CA LEU A 200 10.58 -8.81 3.62
C LEU A 200 9.44 -9.54 4.35
N ASN A 201 9.71 -10.08 5.53
CA ASN A 201 8.68 -10.51 6.46
C ASN A 201 8.44 -9.38 7.45
N PHE A 202 7.23 -8.82 7.42
CA PHE A 202 6.81 -7.76 8.33
C PHE A 202 5.89 -8.35 9.40
N ASP A 203 6.37 -8.37 10.64
CA ASP A 203 5.60 -8.81 11.80
C ASP A 203 4.90 -7.59 12.41
N ILE A 204 3.58 -7.64 12.39
CA ILE A 204 2.74 -6.56 12.92
C ILE A 204 2.86 -6.53 14.45
N ASP A 205 3.06 -5.35 15.01
CA ASP A 205 3.06 -5.16 16.46
C ASP A 205 1.62 -5.18 16.99
N ILE A 206 1.18 -6.35 17.43
CA ILE A 206 -0.10 -6.53 18.12
C ILE A 206 0.20 -6.41 19.62
N ASN A 207 -0.15 -5.26 20.20
CA ASN A 207 -0.02 -4.99 21.62
C ASN A 207 -1.39 -4.76 22.27
N GLY A 208 -1.48 -4.68 23.59
CA GLY A 208 -2.76 -4.54 24.31
C GLY A 208 -3.57 -3.29 23.94
N ALA A 209 -3.03 -2.34 23.17
CA ALA A 209 -3.73 -1.17 22.65
C ALA A 209 -4.21 -1.33 21.18
N TYR A 210 -3.78 -2.39 20.48
CA TYR A 210 -4.10 -2.62 19.07
C TYR A 210 -4.31 -4.11 18.77
N GLU A 211 -5.56 -4.50 18.50
CA GLU A 211 -5.91 -5.89 18.16
C GLU A 211 -5.77 -6.19 16.66
N GLY A 212 -5.83 -5.18 15.79
CA GLY A 212 -5.82 -5.35 14.33
C GLY A 212 -7.01 -6.14 13.78
N PRO A 213 -7.09 -6.37 12.45
CA PRO A 213 -8.01 -7.35 11.88
C PRO A 213 -7.54 -8.78 12.17
N SER A 214 -8.49 -9.73 12.17
CA SER A 214 -8.19 -11.16 12.25
C SER A 214 -7.68 -11.71 10.90
N ASP A 215 -8.07 -11.06 9.81
CA ASP A 215 -7.62 -11.33 8.44
C ASP A 215 -7.14 -10.03 7.78
N TYR A 216 -5.90 -10.03 7.30
CA TYR A 216 -5.30 -8.88 6.60
C TYR A 216 -5.60 -8.92 5.09
N GLY A 217 -6.53 -9.78 4.66
CA GLY A 217 -7.17 -9.74 3.36
C GLY A 217 -7.54 -8.31 2.95
N GLY A 218 -7.25 -7.98 1.69
CA GLY A 218 -7.38 -6.62 1.15
C GLY A 218 -6.11 -5.76 1.26
N THR A 219 -5.21 -6.03 2.22
CA THR A 219 -3.96 -5.24 2.34
C THR A 219 -2.96 -5.52 1.22
N SER A 220 -3.11 -6.62 0.48
CA SER A 220 -2.30 -6.94 -0.69
C SER A 220 -2.21 -5.76 -1.68
N GLY A 221 -0.99 -5.44 -2.09
CA GLY A 221 -0.63 -4.26 -2.86
C GLY A 221 -0.40 -2.99 -2.07
N GLY A 222 -0.69 -3.01 -0.76
CA GLY A 222 -0.37 -1.94 0.18
C GLY A 222 1.14 -1.72 0.30
N GLY A 223 1.52 -0.47 0.56
CA GLY A 223 2.91 -0.08 0.70
C GLY A 223 3.43 -0.40 2.10
N LEU A 224 4.58 -1.07 2.18
CA LEU A 224 5.37 -1.18 3.40
C LEU A 224 6.38 -0.03 3.44
N TRP A 225 6.28 0.81 4.46
CA TRP A 225 7.04 2.04 4.61
C TRP A 225 8.04 1.92 5.74
N GLN A 226 9.28 2.36 5.48
CA GLN A 226 10.27 2.61 6.52
C GLN A 226 10.39 4.11 6.75
N LEU A 227 10.22 4.54 7.99
CA LEU A 227 10.28 5.94 8.39
C LEU A 227 11.52 6.18 9.22
N VAL A 228 12.37 7.09 8.76
CA VAL A 228 13.56 7.50 9.50
C VAL A 228 13.19 8.71 10.33
N PHE A 229 13.43 8.63 11.63
CA PHE A 229 13.17 9.71 12.57
C PHE A 229 14.46 10.47 12.90
N GLU A 230 14.33 11.77 13.08
CA GLU A 230 15.35 12.65 13.64
C GLU A 230 14.81 13.26 14.93
N ASP A 231 15.67 13.36 15.94
CA ASP A 231 15.39 14.05 17.19
C ASP A 231 16.11 15.40 17.13
N ASN A 232 15.34 16.48 17.15
CA ASN A 232 15.85 17.84 17.23
C ASN A 232 15.42 18.44 18.57
N ASP A 233 16.32 18.42 19.55
CA ASP A 233 16.10 18.97 20.90
C ASP A 233 14.84 18.45 21.61
N GLY A 234 14.53 17.16 21.45
CA GLY A 234 13.37 16.50 22.04
C GLY A 234 12.13 16.51 21.14
N GLU A 235 12.18 17.19 19.98
CA GLU A 235 11.14 17.11 18.96
C GLU A 235 11.49 16.04 17.93
N ILE A 236 10.76 14.93 17.98
CA ILE A 236 10.88 13.86 17.01
C ILE A 236 10.18 14.27 15.71
N ARG A 237 10.89 14.18 14.58
CA ARG A 237 10.35 14.45 13.24
C ARG A 237 10.66 13.31 12.28
N ILE A 238 9.82 13.16 11.25
CA ILE A 238 10.06 12.20 10.17
C ILE A 238 11.01 12.85 9.16
N ALA A 239 12.24 12.37 9.12
CA ALA A 239 13.28 12.85 8.20
C ALA A 239 13.15 12.22 6.81
N GLU A 240 12.82 10.93 6.75
CA GLU A 240 12.64 10.21 5.49
C GLU A 240 11.43 9.29 5.54
N GLN A 241 10.67 9.26 4.44
CA GLN A 241 9.60 8.30 4.18
C GLN A 241 10.00 7.44 2.99
N LEU A 242 10.26 6.16 3.24
CA LEU A 242 10.87 5.25 2.29
C LEU A 242 9.90 4.12 1.98
N LEU A 243 9.24 4.15 0.82
CA LEU A 243 8.50 2.99 0.33
C LEU A 243 9.49 1.84 0.13
N SER A 244 9.46 0.88 1.04
CA SER A 244 10.47 -0.17 1.18
C SER A 244 9.95 -1.56 0.83
N GLY A 245 8.63 -1.71 0.71
CA GLY A 245 8.05 -2.93 0.18
C GLY A 245 6.61 -2.81 -0.31
N VAL A 246 6.10 -3.91 -0.86
CA VAL A 246 4.71 -4.07 -1.30
C VAL A 246 4.17 -5.38 -0.74
N ALA A 247 3.12 -5.32 0.09
CA ALA A 247 2.51 -6.51 0.68
C ALA A 247 1.83 -7.37 -0.39
N PHE A 248 1.89 -8.70 -0.24
CA PHE A 248 1.18 -9.59 -1.17
C PHE A 248 0.63 -10.86 -0.52
N TYR A 249 1.19 -11.29 0.61
CA TYR A 249 0.77 -12.54 1.25
C TYR A 249 0.79 -12.43 2.77
N GLN A 250 -0.16 -13.10 3.42
CA GLN A 250 -0.24 -13.22 4.88
C GLN A 250 0.09 -14.66 5.27
N ILE A 251 1.02 -14.83 6.20
CA ILE A 251 1.31 -16.14 6.79
C ILE A 251 0.36 -16.33 7.97
N ALA A 252 -0.50 -17.34 7.88
CA ALA A 252 -1.33 -17.75 9.00
C ALA A 252 -0.43 -18.31 10.12
N ASN A 253 -0.46 -17.67 11.30
CA ASN A 253 0.26 -18.15 12.46
C ASN A 253 -0.72 -18.47 13.59
N ASP A 254 -0.74 -19.73 14.06
CA ASP A 254 -1.54 -20.16 15.20
C ASP A 254 -1.09 -19.46 16.49
N GLY A 255 -1.71 -18.31 16.81
CA GLY A 255 -1.53 -17.59 18.08
C GLY A 255 -0.29 -16.69 18.19
N LYS A 256 0.36 -16.33 17.08
CA LYS A 256 1.45 -15.33 17.05
C LYS A 256 1.01 -14.06 16.31
N PRO A 257 1.77 -12.95 16.45
CA PRO A 257 1.57 -11.78 15.60
C PRO A 257 1.55 -12.16 14.12
N GLN A 258 0.73 -11.43 13.36
CA GLN A 258 0.50 -11.69 11.95
C GLN A 258 1.70 -11.23 11.13
N THR A 259 2.25 -12.15 10.33
CA THR A 259 3.38 -11.86 9.43
C THR A 259 2.83 -11.60 8.03
N ILE A 260 3.18 -10.45 7.47
CA ILE A 260 2.90 -10.09 6.07
C ILE A 260 4.19 -10.20 5.26
N VAL A 261 4.15 -11.01 4.21
CA VAL A 261 5.22 -11.10 3.22
C VAL A 261 5.06 -9.95 2.24
N CYS A 262 6.14 -9.22 2.06
CA CYS A 262 6.23 -8.09 1.14
C CYS A 262 7.36 -8.32 0.13
N HIS A 263 7.19 -7.80 -1.09
CA HIS A 263 8.33 -7.51 -1.97
C HIS A 263 9.19 -6.42 -1.35
N GLY A 264 10.51 -6.50 -1.50
CA GLY A 264 11.46 -5.55 -0.93
C GLY A 264 11.86 -4.41 -1.88
N ARG A 265 12.93 -3.69 -1.48
CA ARG A 265 13.41 -2.50 -2.18
C ARG A 265 13.96 -2.84 -3.56
N ARG A 266 14.68 -3.95 -3.71
CA ARG A 266 15.24 -4.34 -5.01
C ARG A 266 14.14 -4.66 -6.02
N SER A 267 13.10 -5.37 -5.61
CA SER A 267 11.90 -5.64 -6.41
C SER A 267 11.25 -4.34 -6.90
N ILE A 268 11.16 -3.31 -6.05
CA ILE A 268 10.59 -2.01 -6.46
C ILE A 268 11.56 -1.20 -7.35
N TYR A 269 12.76 -0.90 -6.85
CA TYR A 269 13.64 0.11 -7.45
C TYR A 269 14.55 -0.42 -8.55
N ALA A 270 14.79 -1.74 -8.61
CA ALA A 270 15.49 -2.36 -9.74
C ALA A 270 14.49 -2.91 -10.77
N LYS A 271 13.49 -3.69 -10.35
CA LYS A 271 12.58 -4.37 -11.26
C LYS A 271 11.41 -3.53 -11.72
N VAL A 272 10.54 -3.09 -10.80
CA VAL A 272 9.38 -2.28 -11.19
C VAL A 272 9.81 -1.03 -11.93
N LEU A 273 10.79 -0.30 -11.39
CA LEU A 273 11.27 0.92 -12.03
C LEU A 273 11.86 0.67 -13.42
N GLY A 274 12.62 -0.42 -13.61
CA GLY A 274 13.14 -0.82 -14.92
C GLY A 274 12.03 -1.08 -15.94
N VAL A 275 10.96 -1.79 -15.55
CA VAL A 275 9.80 -2.04 -16.42
C VAL A 275 9.07 -0.73 -16.75
N LEU A 276 8.89 0.16 -15.78
CA LEU A 276 8.26 1.47 -16.02
C LEU A 276 9.06 2.35 -16.98
N HIS A 277 10.38 2.30 -16.93
CA HIS A 277 11.25 3.00 -17.89
C HIS A 277 11.20 2.39 -19.29
N ALA A 278 11.17 1.06 -19.41
CA ALA A 278 11.05 0.39 -20.71
C ALA A 278 9.72 0.70 -21.42
N ASN A 279 8.65 0.86 -20.65
CA ASN A 279 7.32 1.25 -21.15
C ASN A 279 7.14 2.77 -21.28
N ALA A 280 8.21 3.57 -21.13
CA ALA A 280 8.19 5.02 -21.30
C ALA A 280 8.33 5.49 -22.77
N SER A 281 8.47 4.53 -23.68
CA SER A 281 8.63 4.70 -25.13
C SER A 281 7.33 5.11 -25.82
#